data_AF-K9G126-F1
#
_entry.id   AF-K9G126-F1
#
_cell.length_a   1.000
_cell.length_b   1.000
_cell.length_c   1.000
_cell.angle_alpha   90.00
_cell.angle_beta   90.00
_cell.angle_gamma   90.00
#
_symmetry.space_group_name_H-M   'P 1'
#
loop_
_entity.id
_entity.type
_entity.pdbx_description
1 polymer ?
#
loop_
_entity_poly.entity_id
_entity_poly.type
_entity_poly.pdbx_seq_one_letter_code
_entity_poly.pdbx_strand_id
1 'polypeptide(L)'
;MWNSPKVGILGGGQLGRMLVESANRLNIQANILDADNSPAKQISAHDGHVTGSFKEPDAVRKLAETCDVITAEIEHVDTYALEEVASKVRVEPSWQAIRTIQNKFNQKEHLRKFGIPMADHRELVNNTPEELAQIGEELGYPMMLKSKTMAYDGRGNFRVNSKEDIPEALEALKDRPLYSEKWAYFKMELAVMVIKTKDDVLSYPTVETVQEDSICKLVYAPARNVPDVINQQAQALARKAVSAFEGKGAFGVEMFLLEDNSLMLCELASRIHNSGHWTIEGCALSQFDSHIRAILDLPIPPKSLELLQPSIMLNIIGGATPDSHLKATQAALSVPNASIHLYSKGAAKPGRKMGHVTVTAATMHEAETLIQPLVDVVDTMRAQRPDIKTNAAPSGPSKLAPSVAVIMGSDSDLKTLVPGLKLLRDYFGIEPEVEITSAHRTPDYMAEYAGKAASRGIKVIIAAAGGAAHLPGMAAAHTALPVIGVPVKGSSLDGVDSLYSIVQMPRGVPVATVGINNSINAALLAARVLGSFDPAIQRKVETYAEAARAENMELKGTKLRELGWQKYFDQM
;
A
#
# COMPACT_ATOMS: atom_id res chain seq x y z
N MET A 1 24.55 27.02 11.85
CA MET A 1 23.52 26.96 10.79
C MET A 1 22.58 25.82 11.14
N TRP A 2 21.33 25.80 10.69
CA TRP A 2 20.39 24.72 11.06
C TRP A 2 20.81 23.34 10.52
N ASN A 3 21.66 23.30 9.49
CA ASN A 3 22.21 22.09 8.87
C ASN A 3 23.68 21.78 9.26
N SER A 4 24.26 22.50 10.23
CA SER A 4 25.63 22.21 10.70
C SER A 4 25.80 20.99 11.61
N PRO A 5 24.76 20.43 12.27
CA PRO A 5 24.93 19.20 13.05
C PRO A 5 25.40 18.03 12.19
N LYS A 6 26.23 17.16 12.77
CA LYS A 6 26.72 15.91 12.17
C LYS A 6 25.92 14.73 12.69
N VAL A 7 25.45 13.88 11.78
CA VAL A 7 24.68 12.68 12.11
C VAL A 7 25.60 11.45 12.04
N GLY A 8 25.70 10.69 13.12
CA GLY A 8 26.33 9.37 13.15
C GLY A 8 25.31 8.28 12.81
N ILE A 9 25.62 7.38 11.88
CA ILE A 9 24.75 6.28 11.46
C ILE A 9 25.44 4.95 11.77
N LEU A 10 24.81 4.13 12.61
CA LEU A 10 25.21 2.76 12.87
C LEU A 10 24.68 1.82 11.78
N GLY A 11 25.57 1.35 10.91
CA GLY A 11 25.23 0.61 9.70
C GLY A 11 25.34 1.47 8.43
N GLY A 12 25.89 0.86 7.37
CA GLY A 12 26.13 1.47 6.07
C GLY A 12 25.49 0.68 4.91
N GLY A 13 24.43 -0.07 5.18
CA GLY A 13 23.62 -0.81 4.23
C GLY A 13 22.74 0.09 3.35
N GLN A 14 21.68 -0.49 2.78
CA GLN A 14 20.80 0.22 1.84
C GLN A 14 19.94 1.30 2.51
N LEU A 15 19.50 1.06 3.75
CA LEU A 15 18.66 2.00 4.46
C LEU A 15 19.52 3.22 4.88
N GLY A 16 20.77 2.97 5.28
CA GLY A 16 21.75 3.99 5.63
C GLY A 16 22.16 4.79 4.39
N ARG A 17 22.27 4.12 3.24
CA ARG A 17 22.50 4.78 1.95
C ARG A 17 21.37 5.77 1.62
N MET A 18 20.11 5.33 1.64
CA MET A 18 18.98 6.23 1.36
C MET A 18 18.84 7.34 2.43
N LEU A 19 19.26 7.08 3.68
CA LEU A 19 19.34 8.11 4.71
C LEU A 19 20.40 9.17 4.39
N VAL A 20 21.56 8.75 3.85
CA VAL A 20 22.62 9.64 3.35
C VAL A 20 22.17 10.42 2.12
N GLU A 21 21.36 9.85 1.23
CA GLU A 21 20.78 10.59 0.09
C GLU A 21 19.95 11.79 0.57
N SER A 22 19.11 11.61 1.59
CA SER A 22 18.36 12.69 2.23
C SER A 22 19.28 13.71 2.93
N ALA A 23 20.29 13.25 3.66
CA ALA A 23 21.24 14.14 4.34
C ALA A 23 22.05 14.99 3.33
N ASN A 24 22.49 14.38 2.22
CA ASN A 24 23.22 15.04 1.13
C ASN A 24 22.39 16.18 0.53
N ARG A 25 21.10 15.98 0.28
CA ARG A 25 20.18 17.02 -0.22
C ARG A 25 20.09 18.25 0.70
N LEU A 26 20.30 18.07 2.01
CA LEU A 26 20.29 19.14 3.02
C LEU A 26 21.69 19.66 3.38
N ASN A 27 22.74 19.07 2.79
CA ASN A 27 24.14 19.32 3.10
C ASN A 27 24.47 19.08 4.59
N ILE A 28 23.82 18.06 5.17
CA ILE A 28 24.07 17.59 6.53
C ILE A 28 25.10 16.47 6.45
N GLN A 29 26.20 16.59 7.19
CA GLN A 29 27.26 15.59 7.18
C GLN A 29 26.80 14.32 7.93
N ALA A 30 26.94 13.15 7.26
CA ALA A 30 26.58 11.85 7.81
C ALA A 30 27.83 10.96 8.00
N ASN A 31 28.29 10.81 9.24
CA ASN A 31 29.37 9.90 9.59
C ASN A 31 28.81 8.48 9.74
N ILE A 32 29.43 7.50 9.09
CA ILE A 32 28.88 6.13 8.98
C ILE A 32 29.85 5.19 9.67
N LEU A 33 29.34 4.33 10.55
CA LEU A 33 30.08 3.22 11.14
C LEU A 33 29.67 1.91 10.46
N ASP A 34 30.54 1.43 9.58
CA ASP A 34 30.46 0.11 8.94
C ASP A 34 31.81 -0.21 8.28
N ALA A 35 31.91 -1.35 7.58
CA ALA A 35 33.01 -1.70 6.71
C ALA A 35 33.30 -0.59 5.66
N ASP A 36 34.53 -0.59 5.18
CA ASP A 36 34.94 0.24 4.06
C ASP A 36 34.12 -0.09 2.81
N ASN A 37 33.83 0.93 2.00
CA ASN A 37 33.06 0.81 0.77
C ASN A 37 31.65 0.22 0.96
N SER A 38 31.09 0.27 2.17
CA SER A 38 29.68 -0.05 2.42
C SER A 38 28.76 0.84 1.57
N PRO A 39 27.56 0.35 1.17
CA PRO A 39 26.64 1.07 0.29
C PRO A 39 26.43 2.57 0.59
N ALA A 40 26.34 2.93 1.87
CA ALA A 40 26.16 4.31 2.31
C ALA A 40 27.43 5.15 2.13
N LYS A 41 28.61 4.61 2.48
CA LYS A 41 29.90 5.32 2.33
C LYS A 41 30.23 5.61 0.86
N GLN A 42 29.78 4.78 -0.07
CA GLN A 42 30.04 4.97 -1.50
C GLN A 42 29.46 6.27 -2.09
N ILE A 43 28.46 6.88 -1.43
CA ILE A 43 27.83 8.14 -1.86
C ILE A 43 28.10 9.31 -0.91
N SER A 44 29.06 9.14 0.01
CA SER A 44 29.47 10.16 0.96
C SER A 44 30.99 10.27 0.96
N ALA A 45 31.52 11.29 0.29
CA ALA A 45 32.96 11.48 0.14
C ALA A 45 33.49 12.49 1.16
N HIS A 46 33.79 12.03 2.38
CA HIS A 46 34.46 12.83 3.41
C HIS A 46 35.19 11.94 4.45
N ASP A 47 36.13 12.52 5.19
CA ASP A 47 36.99 11.75 6.12
C ASP A 47 36.35 11.44 7.49
N GLY A 48 35.12 11.89 7.74
CA GLY A 48 34.42 11.67 9.01
C GLY A 48 33.88 10.24 9.25
N HIS A 49 34.03 9.32 8.30
CA HIS A 49 33.52 7.95 8.46
C HIS A 49 34.37 7.12 9.42
N VAL A 50 33.75 6.14 10.08
CA VAL A 50 34.43 5.20 10.97
C VAL A 50 34.38 3.80 10.36
N THR A 51 35.53 3.15 10.27
CA THR A 51 35.63 1.77 9.78
C THR A 51 35.70 0.83 10.96
N GLY A 52 34.75 -0.11 11.01
CA GLY A 52 34.59 -1.05 12.11
C GLY A 52 33.18 -1.64 12.13
N SER A 53 32.88 -2.42 13.15
CA SER A 53 31.53 -2.96 13.35
C SER A 53 30.72 -2.08 14.30
N PHE A 54 29.43 -1.86 14.00
CA PHE A 54 28.45 -1.29 14.94
C PHE A 54 28.12 -2.22 16.14
N LYS A 55 28.80 -3.38 16.23
CA LYS A 55 28.78 -4.29 17.37
C LYS A 55 30.01 -4.15 18.26
N GLU A 56 30.99 -3.32 17.89
CA GLU A 56 32.22 -3.12 18.63
C GLU A 56 32.11 -1.81 19.44
N PRO A 57 32.17 -1.86 20.79
CA PRO A 57 32.02 -0.67 21.63
C PRO A 57 32.99 0.46 21.28
N ASP A 58 34.25 0.16 20.99
CA ASP A 58 35.26 1.17 20.66
C ASP A 58 34.95 1.92 19.36
N ALA A 59 34.40 1.22 18.36
CA ALA A 59 34.01 1.82 17.11
C ALA A 59 32.79 2.76 17.29
N VAL A 60 31.83 2.37 18.15
CA VAL A 60 30.69 3.21 18.53
C VAL A 60 31.16 4.46 19.28
N ARG A 61 32.10 4.33 20.22
CA ARG A 61 32.70 5.47 20.93
C ARG A 61 33.40 6.44 19.98
N LYS A 62 34.19 5.92 19.03
CA LYS A 62 34.86 6.73 18.02
C LYS A 62 33.87 7.50 17.13
N LEU A 63 32.74 6.88 16.77
CA LEU A 63 31.68 7.58 16.03
C LEU A 63 31.07 8.70 16.89
N ALA A 64 30.76 8.41 18.15
CA ALA A 64 30.15 9.36 19.10
C ALA A 64 30.99 10.64 19.30
N GLU A 65 32.31 10.54 19.25
CA GLU A 65 33.22 11.68 19.37
C GLU A 65 33.15 12.66 18.19
N THR A 66 32.55 12.26 17.07
CA THR A 66 32.58 13.00 15.81
C THR A 66 31.21 13.50 15.33
N CYS A 67 30.14 13.23 16.10
CA CYS A 67 28.77 13.56 15.72
C CYS A 67 27.97 14.21 16.86
N ASP A 68 26.90 14.91 16.51
CA ASP A 68 25.99 15.59 17.45
C ASP A 68 24.76 14.75 17.80
N VAL A 69 24.45 13.77 16.95
CA VAL A 69 23.39 12.78 17.14
C VAL A 69 23.80 11.46 16.48
N ILE A 70 23.56 10.34 17.16
CA ILE A 70 23.67 8.99 16.62
C ILE A 70 22.28 8.44 16.36
N THR A 71 22.10 7.81 15.19
CA THR A 71 20.95 6.96 14.85
C THR A 71 21.44 5.60 14.35
N ALA A 72 20.53 4.65 14.20
CA ALA A 72 20.82 3.31 13.73
C ALA A 72 19.99 2.96 12.49
N GLU A 73 20.68 2.41 11.48
CA GLU A 73 20.05 1.83 10.30
C GLU A 73 19.48 0.43 10.62
N ILE A 74 20.08 -0.27 11.57
CA ILE A 74 19.83 -1.67 11.90
C ILE A 74 19.47 -1.83 13.37
N GLU A 75 18.65 -2.83 13.70
CA GLU A 75 18.22 -3.05 15.10
C GLU A 75 19.30 -3.75 15.95
N HIS A 76 20.19 -4.51 15.31
CA HIS A 76 21.18 -5.38 15.97
C HIS A 76 22.51 -4.65 16.23
N VAL A 77 22.41 -3.51 16.92
CA VAL A 77 23.54 -2.70 17.39
C VAL A 77 23.86 -3.00 18.85
N ASP A 78 25.07 -2.68 19.28
CA ASP A 78 25.44 -2.73 20.70
C ASP A 78 24.79 -1.57 21.47
N THR A 79 23.68 -1.87 22.15
CA THR A 79 22.94 -0.86 22.91
C THR A 79 23.57 -0.53 24.26
N TYR A 80 24.51 -1.33 24.75
CA TYR A 80 25.27 -1.02 25.97
C TYR A 80 26.34 0.03 25.66
N ALA A 81 27.02 -0.12 24.51
CA ALA A 81 27.90 0.92 24.00
C ALA A 81 27.16 2.24 23.75
N LEU A 82 25.92 2.18 23.22
CA LEU A 82 25.07 3.35 23.06
C LEU A 82 24.68 4.02 24.39
N GLU A 83 24.39 3.22 25.42
CA GLU A 83 24.09 3.70 26.77
C GLU A 83 25.29 4.46 27.37
N GLU A 84 26.51 3.93 27.22
CA GLU A 84 27.73 4.58 27.72
C GLU A 84 27.97 5.96 27.07
N VAL A 85 27.74 6.07 25.76
CA VAL A 85 27.99 7.32 25.02
C VAL A 85 26.83 8.30 25.08
N ALA A 86 25.65 7.90 25.57
CA ALA A 86 24.46 8.76 25.66
C ALA A 86 24.66 10.00 26.55
N SER A 87 25.65 9.99 27.44
CA SER A 87 26.07 11.15 28.23
C SER A 87 26.84 12.21 27.43
N LYS A 88 27.37 11.85 26.25
CA LYS A 88 28.23 12.69 25.41
C LYS A 88 27.56 13.11 24.10
N VAL A 89 26.75 12.23 23.51
CA VAL A 89 26.06 12.45 22.23
C VAL A 89 24.59 12.03 22.35
N ARG A 90 23.70 12.73 21.64
CA ARG A 90 22.29 12.32 21.58
C ARG A 90 22.16 11.00 20.82
N VAL A 91 21.32 10.09 21.29
CA VAL A 91 21.02 8.82 20.61
C VAL A 91 19.53 8.80 20.30
N GLU A 92 19.20 8.80 19.01
CA GLU A 92 17.82 8.91 18.53
C GLU A 92 17.52 7.82 17.48
N PRO A 93 16.53 6.94 17.69
CA PRO A 93 15.70 6.85 18.91
C PRO A 93 16.52 6.39 20.13
N SER A 94 15.93 6.46 21.32
CA SER A 94 16.64 6.16 22.56
C SER A 94 17.26 4.76 22.54
N TRP A 95 18.43 4.60 23.16
CA TRP A 95 19.10 3.30 23.23
C TRP A 95 18.24 2.27 23.99
N GLN A 96 17.41 2.70 24.93
CA GLN A 96 16.42 1.88 25.64
C GLN A 96 15.36 1.33 24.69
N ALA A 97 14.84 2.18 23.79
CA ALA A 97 13.89 1.77 22.77
C ALA A 97 14.53 0.73 21.85
N ILE A 98 15.73 1.00 21.34
CA ILE A 98 16.46 0.06 20.48
C ILE A 98 16.69 -1.27 21.21
N ARG A 99 17.14 -1.25 22.47
CA ARG A 99 17.39 -2.44 23.31
C ARG A 99 16.12 -3.27 23.53
N THR A 100 15.00 -2.61 23.78
CA THR A 100 13.72 -3.28 23.99
C THR A 100 13.20 -3.88 22.68
N ILE A 101 13.32 -3.14 21.58
CA ILE A 101 12.78 -3.52 20.26
C ILE A 101 13.60 -4.63 19.60
N GLN A 102 14.93 -4.65 19.76
CA GLN A 102 15.79 -5.67 19.15
C GLN A 102 15.57 -7.08 19.72
N ASN A 103 14.95 -7.20 20.90
CA ASN A 103 14.46 -8.46 21.45
C ASN A 103 12.92 -8.51 21.27
N LYS A 104 12.46 -9.33 20.33
CA LYS A 104 11.05 -9.38 19.91
C LYS A 104 10.11 -9.86 21.01
N PHE A 105 10.57 -10.71 21.94
CA PHE A 105 9.78 -11.08 23.10
C PHE A 105 9.64 -9.90 24.08
N ASN A 106 10.74 -9.24 24.42
CA ASN A 106 10.71 -8.06 25.30
C ASN A 106 9.89 -6.91 24.71
N GLN A 107 9.97 -6.72 23.39
CA GLN A 107 9.15 -5.76 22.66
C GLN A 107 7.66 -6.03 22.91
N LYS A 108 7.22 -7.29 22.80
CA LYS A 108 5.82 -7.66 23.01
C LYS A 108 5.41 -7.54 24.48
N GLU A 109 6.25 -7.98 25.40
CA GLU A 109 5.99 -7.81 26.85
C GLU A 109 5.88 -6.33 27.24
N HIS A 110 6.70 -5.46 26.64
CA HIS A 110 6.61 -4.01 26.83
C HIS A 110 5.27 -3.48 26.28
N LEU A 111 4.95 -3.78 25.03
CA LEU A 111 3.73 -3.29 24.37
C LEU A 111 2.44 -3.84 24.98
N ARG A 112 2.48 -5.01 25.62
CA ARG A 112 1.33 -5.57 26.35
C ARG A 112 0.87 -4.64 27.47
N LYS A 113 1.81 -3.97 28.15
CA LYS A 113 1.52 -2.97 29.21
C LYS A 113 0.75 -1.76 28.70
N PHE A 114 0.82 -1.49 27.40
CA PHE A 114 0.11 -0.38 26.73
C PHE A 114 -1.18 -0.83 26.03
N GLY A 115 -1.58 -2.09 26.21
CA GLY A 115 -2.80 -2.64 25.59
C GLY A 115 -2.73 -2.61 24.06
N ILE A 116 -1.61 -3.04 23.50
CA ILE A 116 -1.45 -3.25 22.06
C ILE A 116 -1.86 -4.69 21.72
N PRO A 117 -2.84 -4.90 20.82
CA PRO A 117 -3.26 -6.23 20.40
C PRO A 117 -2.11 -6.95 19.67
N MET A 118 -1.80 -8.17 20.10
CA MET A 118 -0.71 -9.01 19.59
C MET A 118 -1.11 -10.48 19.67
N ALA A 119 -0.40 -11.34 18.94
CA ALA A 119 -0.56 -12.77 19.10
C ALA A 119 -0.19 -13.22 20.52
N ASP A 120 -0.96 -14.16 21.07
CA ASP A 120 -0.58 -14.84 22.30
C ASP A 120 0.75 -15.56 22.09
N HIS A 121 1.62 -15.48 23.09
CA HIS A 121 2.96 -16.03 22.98
C HIS A 121 3.47 -16.56 24.30
N ARG A 122 4.47 -17.46 24.20
CA ARG A 122 5.18 -18.09 25.32
C ARG A 122 6.66 -18.08 25.07
N GLU A 123 7.42 -17.75 26.12
CA GLU A 123 8.86 -17.85 26.12
C GLU A 123 9.29 -19.32 26.17
N LEU A 124 10.35 -19.69 25.44
CA LEU A 124 11.08 -20.92 25.70
C LEU A 124 12.32 -20.58 26.54
N VAL A 125 12.46 -21.29 27.65
CA VAL A 125 13.56 -21.13 28.61
C VAL A 125 14.66 -22.15 28.34
N ASN A 126 14.28 -23.41 28.08
CA ASN A 126 15.22 -24.52 27.96
C ASN A 126 15.40 -25.01 26.51
N ASN A 127 14.54 -24.59 25.58
CA ASN A 127 14.53 -25.02 24.18
C ASN A 127 14.44 -26.56 24.02
N THR A 128 13.64 -27.20 24.90
CA THR A 128 13.46 -28.66 24.86
C THR A 128 12.20 -29.06 24.08
N PRO A 129 12.17 -30.26 23.46
CA PRO A 129 10.98 -30.77 22.78
C PRO A 129 9.73 -30.83 23.68
N GLU A 130 9.91 -31.17 24.96
CA GLU A 130 8.83 -31.27 25.94
C GLU A 130 8.22 -29.90 26.25
N GLU A 131 9.07 -28.89 26.48
CA GLU A 131 8.64 -27.50 26.67
C GLU A 131 7.89 -26.96 25.45
N LEU A 132 8.42 -27.17 24.24
CA LEU A 132 7.76 -26.71 23.01
C LEU A 132 6.44 -27.46 22.77
N ALA A 133 6.35 -28.74 23.13
CA ALA A 133 5.10 -29.50 23.05
C ALA A 133 4.05 -28.96 24.01
N GLN A 134 4.41 -28.65 25.26
CA GLN A 134 3.52 -28.04 26.24
C GLN A 134 3.00 -26.67 25.76
N ILE A 135 3.89 -25.83 25.22
CA ILE A 135 3.49 -24.54 24.63
C ILE A 135 2.54 -24.75 23.44
N GLY A 136 2.76 -25.79 22.63
CA GLY A 136 1.86 -26.16 21.54
C GLY A 136 0.46 -26.58 22.02
N GLU A 137 0.37 -27.25 23.17
CA GLU A 137 -0.90 -27.58 23.81
C GLU A 137 -1.65 -26.34 24.32
N GLU A 138 -0.93 -25.30 24.76
CA GLU A 138 -1.52 -24.03 25.23
C GLU A 138 -1.95 -23.09 24.08
N LEU A 139 -1.09 -22.90 23.08
CA LEU A 139 -1.32 -21.95 21.98
C LEU A 139 -2.14 -22.55 20.84
N GLY A 140 -2.11 -23.87 20.71
CA GLY A 140 -2.65 -24.62 19.57
C GLY A 140 -1.69 -24.65 18.38
N TYR A 141 -2.01 -25.52 17.41
CA TYR A 141 -1.27 -25.66 16.16
C TYR A 141 -2.12 -25.18 14.95
N PRO A 142 -1.50 -24.66 13.88
CA PRO A 142 -0.07 -24.33 13.79
C PRO A 142 0.31 -23.20 14.76
N MET A 143 1.60 -23.12 15.08
CA MET A 143 2.20 -21.99 15.80
C MET A 143 3.50 -21.54 15.10
N MET A 144 3.97 -20.34 15.42
CA MET A 144 5.20 -19.79 14.88
C MET A 144 6.28 -19.76 15.95
N LEU A 145 7.29 -20.62 15.84
CA LEU A 145 8.50 -20.57 16.66
C LEU A 145 9.42 -19.48 16.13
N LYS A 146 9.88 -18.59 17.00
CA LYS A 146 10.66 -17.40 16.64
C LYS A 146 11.87 -17.21 17.54
N SER A 147 12.97 -16.76 16.95
CA SER A 147 14.13 -16.24 17.67
C SER A 147 13.81 -14.86 18.24
N LYS A 148 14.14 -14.64 19.51
CA LYS A 148 13.95 -13.34 20.19
C LYS A 148 14.84 -12.26 19.57
N THR A 149 16.04 -12.62 19.16
CA THR A 149 17.07 -11.68 18.65
C THR A 149 17.59 -12.12 17.29
N MET A 150 18.29 -11.21 16.58
CA MET A 150 18.93 -11.50 15.29
C MET A 150 17.99 -12.06 14.22
N ALA A 151 16.69 -11.72 14.31
CA ALA A 151 15.67 -12.13 13.36
C ALA A 151 15.52 -11.07 12.25
N TYR A 152 15.56 -11.50 10.99
CA TYR A 152 15.34 -10.64 9.83
C TYR A 152 14.98 -11.49 8.60
N ASP A 153 14.14 -10.98 7.70
CA ASP A 153 13.78 -11.64 6.42
C ASP A 153 13.42 -13.13 6.62
N GLY A 154 12.63 -13.43 7.66
CA GLY A 154 12.22 -14.80 8.02
C GLY A 154 13.28 -15.67 8.69
N ARG A 155 14.55 -15.27 8.66
CA ARG A 155 15.63 -16.00 9.31
C ARG A 155 15.45 -15.89 10.82
N GLY A 156 15.21 -17.02 11.47
CA GLY A 156 14.84 -17.05 12.87
C GLY A 156 13.39 -17.43 13.13
N ASN A 157 12.59 -17.72 12.09
CA ASN A 157 11.22 -18.16 12.22
C ASN A 157 11.08 -19.60 11.69
N PHE A 158 10.25 -20.40 12.35
CA PHE A 158 9.88 -21.75 11.90
C PHE A 158 8.40 -22.00 12.20
N ARG A 159 7.65 -22.39 11.17
CA ARG A 159 6.23 -22.76 11.32
C ARG A 159 6.14 -24.19 11.84
N VAL A 160 5.53 -24.37 13.00
CA VAL A 160 5.30 -25.69 13.61
C VAL A 160 3.84 -26.07 13.36
N ASN A 161 3.59 -27.00 12.44
CA ASN A 161 2.22 -27.39 12.04
C ASN A 161 1.59 -28.38 13.00
N SER A 162 2.40 -29.20 13.66
CA SER A 162 1.96 -30.21 14.62
C SER A 162 3.12 -30.61 15.55
N LYS A 163 2.86 -31.55 16.46
CA LYS A 163 3.85 -32.03 17.43
C LYS A 163 5.05 -32.71 16.75
N GLU A 164 4.84 -33.29 15.57
CA GLU A 164 5.85 -34.00 14.78
C GLU A 164 6.92 -33.05 14.20
N ASP A 165 6.60 -31.77 14.01
CA ASP A 165 7.52 -30.76 13.47
C ASP A 165 8.51 -30.22 14.53
N ILE A 166 8.27 -30.51 15.81
CA ILE A 166 9.05 -29.95 16.94
C ILE A 166 10.56 -30.21 16.83
N PRO A 167 11.04 -31.44 16.54
CA PRO A 167 12.47 -31.70 16.47
C PRO A 167 13.15 -30.89 15.36
N GLU A 168 12.52 -30.78 14.20
CA GLU A 168 13.04 -30.01 13.08
C GLU A 168 13.06 -28.51 13.40
N ALA A 169 12.00 -28.00 14.05
CA ALA A 169 11.89 -26.60 14.43
C ALA A 169 13.00 -26.16 15.40
N LEU A 170 13.30 -26.99 16.41
CA LEU A 170 14.34 -26.73 17.40
C LEU A 170 15.74 -26.80 16.77
N GLU A 171 16.00 -27.79 15.91
CA GLU A 171 17.28 -27.87 15.20
C GLU A 171 17.49 -26.69 14.25
N ALA A 172 16.44 -26.27 13.53
CA ALA A 172 16.50 -25.14 12.60
C ALA A 172 16.85 -23.82 13.31
N LEU A 173 16.44 -23.67 14.57
CA LEU A 173 16.64 -22.46 15.38
C LEU A 173 17.57 -22.69 16.59
N LYS A 174 18.46 -23.69 16.52
CA LYS A 174 19.40 -24.00 17.59
C LYS A 174 20.28 -22.81 17.96
N ASP A 175 20.79 -22.85 19.20
CA ASP A 175 21.69 -21.84 19.77
C ASP A 175 21.14 -20.40 19.78
N ARG A 176 19.80 -20.28 19.78
CA ARG A 176 19.10 -18.99 19.83
C ARG A 176 18.12 -18.95 21.00
N PRO A 177 17.89 -17.76 21.58
CA PRO A 177 16.81 -17.58 22.54
C PRO A 177 15.47 -17.58 21.79
N LEU A 178 14.52 -18.43 22.19
CA LEU A 178 13.28 -18.66 21.43
C LEU A 178 12.01 -18.28 22.19
N TYR A 179 10.96 -17.97 21.44
CA TYR A 179 9.59 -17.85 21.92
C TYR A 179 8.65 -18.36 20.82
N SER A 180 7.45 -18.80 21.18
CA SER A 180 6.43 -19.24 20.22
C SER A 180 5.23 -18.33 20.27
N GLU A 181 4.64 -18.08 19.10
CA GLU A 181 3.41 -17.33 18.95
C GLU A 181 2.30 -18.19 18.37
N LYS A 182 1.08 -17.95 18.86
CA LYS A 182 -0.12 -18.47 18.24
C LYS A 182 -0.20 -17.99 16.78
N TRP A 183 -0.60 -18.89 15.89
CA TRP A 183 -0.71 -18.54 14.47
C TRP A 183 -1.75 -17.45 14.24
N ALA A 184 -1.36 -16.42 13.49
CA ALA A 184 -2.23 -15.34 13.05
C ALA A 184 -2.90 -15.73 11.73
N TYR A 185 -4.22 -15.90 11.74
CA TYR A 185 -5.01 -16.09 10.52
C TYR A 185 -5.43 -14.72 9.98
N PHE A 186 -4.58 -14.15 9.14
CA PHE A 186 -4.79 -12.86 8.52
C PHE A 186 -5.17 -13.00 7.05
N LYS A 187 -5.97 -12.05 6.57
CA LYS A 187 -6.29 -11.92 5.13
C LYS A 187 -5.35 -10.95 4.41
N MET A 188 -4.63 -10.11 5.16
CA MET A 188 -3.68 -9.14 4.61
C MET A 188 -2.65 -8.74 5.68
N GLU A 189 -1.41 -8.51 5.25
CA GLU A 189 -0.39 -7.85 6.08
C GLU A 189 -0.38 -6.36 5.75
N LEU A 190 -0.35 -5.53 6.78
CA LEU A 190 -0.35 -4.07 6.68
C LEU A 190 0.91 -3.51 7.35
N ALA A 191 1.36 -2.36 6.88
CA ALA A 191 2.39 -1.61 7.56
C ALA A 191 2.07 -0.11 7.63
N VAL A 192 2.59 0.55 8.66
CA VAL A 192 2.54 2.00 8.82
C VAL A 192 3.93 2.48 9.21
N MET A 193 4.44 3.47 8.48
CA MET A 193 5.61 4.24 8.90
C MET A 193 5.17 5.34 9.86
N VAL A 194 5.74 5.36 11.06
CA VAL A 194 5.49 6.36 12.08
C VAL A 194 6.72 7.24 12.24
N ILE A 195 6.53 8.54 12.35
CA ILE A 195 7.59 9.52 12.59
C ILE A 195 7.34 10.16 13.95
N LYS A 196 8.20 9.83 14.91
CA LYS A 196 8.18 10.42 16.24
C LYS A 196 9.12 11.62 16.27
N THR A 197 8.58 12.78 16.60
CA THR A 197 9.32 14.04 16.75
C THR A 197 9.39 14.41 18.23
N LYS A 198 10.01 15.55 18.56
CA LYS A 198 9.99 16.08 19.93
C LYS A 198 8.58 16.44 20.44
N ASP A 199 7.67 16.82 19.55
CA ASP A 199 6.36 17.40 19.93
C ASP A 199 5.17 16.55 19.48
N ASP A 200 5.35 15.67 18.49
CA ASP A 200 4.25 14.96 17.81
C ASP A 200 4.65 13.57 17.32
N VAL A 201 3.65 12.70 17.11
CA VAL A 201 3.77 11.36 16.53
C VAL A 201 2.93 11.31 15.24
N LEU A 202 3.61 11.52 14.12
CA LEU A 202 3.03 11.55 12.78
C LEU A 202 3.07 10.15 12.15
N SER A 203 2.31 9.93 11.08
CA SER A 203 2.37 8.66 10.34
C SER A 203 2.10 8.87 8.86
N TYR A 204 2.73 8.04 8.03
CA TYR A 204 2.38 7.88 6.63
C TYR A 204 1.06 7.09 6.47
N PRO A 205 0.44 7.11 5.27
CA PRO A 205 -0.64 6.21 4.88
C PRO A 205 -0.34 4.74 5.17
N THR A 206 -1.38 3.99 5.55
CA THR A 206 -1.30 2.53 5.69
C THR A 206 -1.09 1.89 4.33
N VAL A 207 -0.17 0.93 4.28
CA VAL A 207 0.17 0.17 3.07
C VAL A 207 -0.06 -1.30 3.28
N GLU A 208 -0.37 -1.99 2.19
CA GLU A 208 -0.39 -3.46 2.17
C GLU A 208 1.03 -3.94 1.89
N THR A 209 1.49 -4.94 2.64
CA THR A 209 2.76 -5.63 2.40
C THR A 209 2.48 -7.05 1.99
N VAL A 210 3.23 -7.56 1.02
CA VAL A 210 3.17 -8.95 0.59
C VAL A 210 4.53 -9.59 0.77
N GLN A 211 4.57 -10.63 1.57
CA GLN A 211 5.75 -11.38 1.94
C GLN A 211 5.79 -12.65 1.08
N GLU A 212 6.98 -13.03 0.63
CA GLU A 212 7.23 -14.28 -0.07
C GLU A 212 8.49 -14.92 0.51
N ASP A 213 8.40 -16.20 0.91
CA ASP A 213 9.45 -16.90 1.66
C ASP A 213 9.87 -16.15 2.94
N SER A 214 8.91 -15.49 3.60
CA SER A 214 9.13 -14.63 4.77
C SER A 214 10.01 -13.38 4.51
N ILE A 215 10.17 -12.99 3.24
CA ILE A 215 10.85 -11.76 2.82
C ILE A 215 9.81 -10.83 2.19
N CYS A 216 9.79 -9.55 2.58
CA CYS A 216 8.92 -8.56 1.93
C CYS A 216 9.25 -8.47 0.43
N LYS A 217 8.26 -8.79 -0.41
CA LYS A 217 8.34 -8.80 -1.87
C LYS A 217 7.74 -7.51 -2.43
N LEU A 218 6.47 -7.24 -2.12
CA LEU A 218 5.71 -6.11 -2.65
C LEU A 218 5.15 -5.23 -1.52
N VAL A 219 4.96 -3.96 -1.85
CA VAL A 219 4.23 -3.00 -1.02
C VAL A 219 3.29 -2.23 -1.92
N TYR A 220 2.00 -2.19 -1.58
CA TYR A 220 0.99 -1.39 -2.27
C TYR A 220 0.61 -0.20 -1.39
N ALA A 221 0.85 1.01 -1.89
CA ALA A 221 0.55 2.25 -1.19
C ALA A 221 -0.49 3.08 -1.98
N PRO A 222 -1.71 3.27 -1.43
CA PRO A 222 -2.20 2.80 -0.13
C PRO A 222 -2.57 1.31 -0.17
N ALA A 223 -2.90 0.73 0.98
CA ALA A 223 -3.40 -0.64 1.07
C ALA A 223 -4.65 -0.86 0.20
N ARG A 224 -4.69 -1.95 -0.58
CA ARG A 224 -5.77 -2.20 -1.54
C ARG A 224 -7.00 -2.77 -0.85
N ASN A 225 -8.19 -2.33 -1.27
CA ASN A 225 -9.47 -2.86 -0.75
C ASN A 225 -9.60 -2.80 0.78
N VAL A 226 -8.93 -1.84 1.43
CA VAL A 226 -9.04 -1.57 2.86
C VAL A 226 -9.88 -0.32 3.08
N PRO A 227 -11.06 -0.42 3.72
CA PRO A 227 -11.87 0.72 4.11
C PRO A 227 -11.09 1.77 4.90
N ASP A 228 -11.40 3.06 4.69
CA ASP A 228 -10.73 4.18 5.36
C ASP A 228 -10.76 4.08 6.90
N VAL A 229 -11.84 3.53 7.46
CA VAL A 229 -11.95 3.29 8.91
C VAL A 229 -10.85 2.35 9.42
N ILE A 230 -10.51 1.31 8.66
CA ILE A 230 -9.45 0.37 9.01
C ILE A 230 -8.07 1.02 8.83
N ASN A 231 -7.89 1.82 7.77
CA ASN A 231 -6.65 2.60 7.58
C ASN A 231 -6.41 3.56 8.76
N GLN A 232 -7.45 4.28 9.21
CA GLN A 232 -7.35 5.17 10.37
C GLN A 232 -7.07 4.41 11.66
N GLN A 233 -7.71 3.25 11.87
CA GLN A 233 -7.43 2.37 13.01
C GLN A 233 -5.99 1.85 13.00
N ALA A 234 -5.46 1.45 11.84
CA ALA A 234 -4.08 1.00 11.67
C ALA A 234 -3.07 2.12 11.98
N GLN A 235 -3.31 3.34 11.49
CA GLN A 235 -2.46 4.49 11.84
C GLN A 235 -2.54 4.84 13.32
N ALA A 236 -3.72 4.78 13.93
CA ALA A 236 -3.89 5.05 15.36
C ALA A 236 -3.17 4.00 16.21
N LEU A 237 -3.32 2.71 15.87
CA LEU A 237 -2.64 1.60 16.52
C LEU A 237 -1.11 1.74 16.42
N ALA A 238 -0.59 2.04 15.22
CA ALA A 238 0.82 2.22 14.99
C ALA A 238 1.40 3.40 15.79
N ARG A 239 0.72 4.56 15.77
CA ARG A 239 1.12 5.73 16.57
C ARG A 239 1.08 5.43 18.08
N LYS A 240 0.07 4.70 18.55
CA LYS A 240 -0.02 4.25 19.95
C LYS A 240 1.14 3.34 20.33
N ALA A 241 1.47 2.35 19.50
CA ALA A 241 2.57 1.42 19.76
C ALA A 241 3.93 2.14 19.83
N VAL A 242 4.19 3.07 18.90
CA VAL A 242 5.44 3.86 18.88
C VAL A 242 5.51 4.87 20.03
N SER A 243 4.36 5.40 20.48
CA SER A 243 4.30 6.30 21.62
C SER A 243 4.79 5.66 22.92
N ALA A 244 4.77 4.32 23.02
CA ALA A 244 5.27 3.57 24.16
C ALA A 244 6.80 3.56 24.30
N PHE A 245 7.55 4.07 23.31
CA PHE A 245 9.01 4.10 23.32
C PHE A 245 9.55 5.52 23.34
N GLU A 246 10.66 5.77 24.04
CA GLU A 246 11.31 7.08 24.04
C GLU A 246 12.22 7.31 22.84
N GLY A 247 12.47 8.59 22.53
CA GLY A 247 13.31 9.02 21.41
C GLY A 247 12.52 9.39 20.15
N LYS A 248 13.26 9.91 19.17
CA LYS A 248 12.77 10.48 17.92
C LYS A 248 13.21 9.64 16.73
N GLY A 249 12.60 9.89 15.58
CA GLY A 249 12.94 9.24 14.33
C GLY A 249 11.79 8.44 13.75
N ALA A 250 12.13 7.66 12.73
CA ALA A 250 11.19 6.81 12.01
C ALA A 250 11.11 5.42 12.63
N PHE A 251 9.90 4.87 12.68
CA PHE A 251 9.59 3.53 13.16
C PHE A 251 8.70 2.81 12.15
N GLY A 252 9.02 1.57 11.82
CA GLY A 252 8.16 0.70 11.02
C GLY A 252 7.26 -0.13 11.93
N VAL A 253 5.95 -0.10 11.69
CA VAL A 253 4.99 -0.93 12.43
C VAL A 253 4.33 -1.90 11.46
N GLU A 254 4.49 -3.20 11.69
CA GLU A 254 3.87 -4.26 10.91
C GLU A 254 2.65 -4.83 11.65
N MET A 255 1.57 -5.08 10.91
CA MET A 255 0.28 -5.48 11.43
C MET A 255 -0.34 -6.57 10.56
N PHE A 256 -1.18 -7.37 11.18
CA PHE A 256 -2.06 -8.33 10.54
C PHE A 256 -3.49 -7.77 10.54
N LEU A 257 -4.14 -7.79 9.38
CA LEU A 257 -5.57 -7.59 9.25
C LEU A 257 -6.25 -8.96 9.28
N LEU A 258 -7.00 -9.23 10.35
CA LEU A 258 -7.68 -10.51 10.56
C LEU A 258 -8.98 -10.59 9.74
N GLU A 259 -9.55 -11.79 9.63
CA GLU A 259 -10.76 -12.04 8.85
C GLU A 259 -11.95 -11.17 9.30
N ASP A 260 -12.07 -10.96 10.60
CA ASP A 260 -13.09 -10.12 11.25
C ASP A 260 -12.84 -8.61 11.13
N ASN A 261 -11.82 -8.19 10.37
CA ASN A 261 -11.32 -6.82 10.22
C ASN A 261 -10.64 -6.23 11.46
N SER A 262 -10.38 -7.02 12.51
CA SER A 262 -9.57 -6.56 13.63
C SER A 262 -8.09 -6.49 13.24
N LEU A 263 -7.35 -5.62 13.93
CA LEU A 263 -5.93 -5.39 13.70
C LEU A 263 -5.10 -5.97 14.84
N MET A 264 -4.02 -6.64 14.49
CA MET A 264 -3.07 -7.22 15.43
C MET A 264 -1.65 -6.83 15.05
N LEU A 265 -0.84 -6.37 15.99
CA LEU A 265 0.57 -6.06 15.73
C LEU A 265 1.35 -7.37 15.46
N CYS A 266 2.10 -7.39 14.36
CA CYS A 266 3.10 -8.41 14.08
C CYS A 266 4.39 -8.09 14.86
N GLU A 267 5.04 -6.99 14.48
CA GLU A 267 6.26 -6.47 15.09
C GLU A 267 6.46 -4.97 14.81
N LEU A 268 7.44 -4.38 15.50
CA LEU A 268 7.87 -3.00 15.34
C LEU A 268 9.39 -2.94 15.11
N ALA A 269 9.82 -2.04 14.24
CA ALA A 269 11.22 -1.75 13.94
C ALA A 269 11.57 -0.31 14.34
N SER A 270 12.63 -0.13 15.12
CA SER A 270 13.10 1.17 15.70
C SER A 270 13.87 2.04 14.70
N ARG A 271 13.46 2.01 13.43
CA ARG A 271 14.21 2.58 12.31
C ARG A 271 13.32 2.81 11.10
N ILE A 272 13.90 3.46 10.10
CA ILE A 272 13.47 3.38 8.70
C ILE A 272 13.27 1.92 8.27
N HIS A 273 12.29 1.69 7.41
CA HIS A 273 11.76 0.36 7.14
C HIS A 273 11.53 0.11 5.65
N ASN A 274 11.61 -1.16 5.25
CA ASN A 274 11.40 -1.59 3.87
C ASN A 274 10.00 -1.19 3.35
N SER A 275 8.97 -1.36 4.18
CA SER A 275 7.59 -0.99 3.84
C SER A 275 7.39 0.50 3.55
N GLY A 276 8.36 1.37 3.85
CA GLY A 276 8.29 2.79 3.57
C GLY A 276 9.05 3.25 2.31
N HIS A 277 9.68 2.36 1.51
CA HIS A 277 10.53 2.82 0.39
C HIS A 277 9.74 3.58 -0.68
N TRP A 278 8.47 3.21 -0.89
CA TRP A 278 7.56 3.91 -1.78
C TRP A 278 7.44 5.42 -1.47
N THR A 279 7.73 5.86 -0.24
CA THR A 279 7.65 7.28 0.15
C THR A 279 8.67 8.16 -0.57
N ILE A 280 9.70 7.59 -1.21
CA ILE A 280 10.66 8.35 -2.04
C ILE A 280 9.95 8.98 -3.23
N GLU A 281 9.18 8.19 -3.99
CA GLU A 281 8.41 8.67 -5.15
C GLU A 281 6.97 9.08 -4.80
N GLY A 282 6.40 8.49 -3.75
CA GLY A 282 4.97 8.63 -3.44
C GLY A 282 4.64 9.74 -2.45
N CYS A 283 5.63 10.41 -1.84
CA CYS A 283 5.42 11.50 -0.89
C CYS A 283 6.35 12.69 -1.20
N ALA A 284 6.01 13.87 -0.70
CA ALA A 284 6.90 15.03 -0.80
C ALA A 284 8.11 14.94 0.15
N LEU A 285 7.94 14.30 1.31
CA LEU A 285 9.02 13.90 2.20
C LEU A 285 9.03 12.38 2.31
N SER A 286 10.16 11.77 1.95
CA SER A 286 10.37 10.34 2.17
C SER A 286 10.53 10.03 3.65
N GLN A 287 10.39 8.76 4.02
CA GLN A 287 10.67 8.30 5.39
C GLN A 287 12.09 8.69 5.85
N PHE A 288 13.04 8.80 4.91
CA PHE A 288 14.44 9.13 5.18
C PHE A 288 14.59 10.63 5.46
N ASP A 289 13.90 11.49 4.68
CA ASP A 289 13.83 12.93 4.95
C ASP A 289 13.20 13.20 6.31
N SER A 290 12.09 12.52 6.58
CA SER A 290 11.36 12.62 7.85
C SER A 290 12.20 12.11 9.02
N HIS A 291 12.98 11.04 8.84
CA HIS A 291 13.89 10.53 9.87
C HIS A 291 14.97 11.56 10.22
N ILE A 292 15.69 12.08 9.22
CA ILE A 292 16.73 13.12 9.42
C ILE A 292 16.13 14.35 10.11
N ARG A 293 14.96 14.80 9.66
CA ARG A 293 14.28 15.96 10.26
C ARG A 293 13.87 15.69 11.71
N ALA A 294 13.34 14.51 12.00
CA ALA A 294 12.89 14.16 13.35
C ALA A 294 14.04 14.14 14.37
N ILE A 295 15.18 13.51 14.04
CA ILE A 295 16.33 13.41 14.95
C ILE A 295 17.09 14.74 15.11
N LEU A 296 16.91 15.66 14.16
CA LEU A 296 17.49 17.01 14.19
C LEU A 296 16.50 18.12 14.58
N ASP A 297 15.28 17.76 14.98
CA ASP A 297 14.22 18.70 15.37
C ASP A 297 13.87 19.74 14.28
N LEU A 298 13.99 19.35 13.01
CA LEU A 298 13.60 20.17 11.86
C LEU A 298 12.09 20.02 11.55
N PRO A 299 11.45 21.02 10.91
CA PRO A 299 10.02 20.96 10.62
C PRO A 299 9.62 19.82 9.67
N ILE A 300 8.53 19.14 10.01
CA ILE A 300 7.89 18.11 9.18
C ILE A 300 6.42 18.53 8.96
N PRO A 301 6.10 19.23 7.86
CA PRO A 301 4.72 19.58 7.56
C PRO A 301 3.89 18.31 7.31
N PRO A 302 2.76 18.08 8.01
CA PRO A 302 1.98 16.83 7.88
C PRO A 302 1.52 16.54 6.45
N LYS A 303 1.16 17.57 5.68
CA LYS A 303 0.79 17.44 4.26
C LYS A 303 1.89 16.83 3.40
N SER A 304 3.15 16.96 3.79
CA SER A 304 4.27 16.39 3.03
C SER A 304 4.42 14.88 3.20
N LEU A 305 3.68 14.28 4.15
CA LEU A 305 3.62 12.83 4.40
C LEU A 305 2.42 12.18 3.69
N GLU A 306 1.57 12.97 3.04
CA GLU A 306 0.42 12.48 2.29
C GLU A 306 0.87 11.85 0.96
N LEU A 307 0.17 10.79 0.56
CA LEU A 307 0.39 10.11 -0.71
C LEU A 307 0.02 11.03 -1.88
N LEU A 308 0.96 11.25 -2.80
CA LEU A 308 0.74 12.04 -4.01
C LEU A 308 0.02 11.23 -5.09
N GLN A 309 0.44 9.98 -5.30
CA GLN A 309 -0.10 9.06 -6.29
C GLN A 309 0.03 7.62 -5.79
N PRO A 310 -0.90 6.71 -6.15
CA PRO A 310 -0.74 5.28 -5.91
C PRO A 310 0.62 4.76 -6.38
N SER A 311 1.23 3.90 -5.58
CA SER A 311 2.55 3.37 -5.84
C SER A 311 2.68 1.91 -5.41
N ILE A 312 3.50 1.16 -6.14
CA ILE A 312 3.84 -0.22 -5.85
C ILE A 312 5.35 -0.33 -5.78
N MET A 313 5.87 -0.75 -4.63
CA MET A 313 7.28 -1.07 -4.47
C MET A 313 7.49 -2.58 -4.58
N LEU A 314 8.42 -3.00 -5.43
CA LEU A 314 8.87 -4.38 -5.61
C LEU A 314 10.34 -4.48 -5.20
N ASN A 315 10.64 -5.33 -4.23
CA ASN A 315 12.02 -5.64 -3.86
C ASN A 315 12.71 -6.49 -4.94
N ILE A 316 13.93 -6.13 -5.28
CA ILE A 316 14.81 -6.94 -6.12
C ILE A 316 15.63 -7.85 -5.21
N ILE A 317 15.23 -9.11 -5.14
CA ILE A 317 15.88 -10.14 -4.33
C ILE A 317 16.90 -10.92 -5.16
N GLY A 318 18.08 -11.18 -4.58
CA GLY A 318 19.10 -11.99 -5.21
C GLY A 318 18.60 -13.42 -5.48
N GLY A 319 18.75 -13.85 -6.74
CA GLY A 319 18.42 -15.19 -7.21
C GLY A 319 19.60 -16.17 -7.15
N ALA A 320 19.55 -17.22 -7.98
CA ALA A 320 20.56 -18.27 -8.03
C ALA A 320 21.93 -17.77 -8.55
N THR A 321 21.95 -16.79 -9.46
CA THR A 321 23.19 -16.27 -10.05
C THR A 321 23.59 -14.91 -9.46
N PRO A 322 24.89 -14.57 -9.39
CA PRO A 322 25.38 -13.29 -8.85
C PRO A 322 24.87 -12.04 -9.57
N ASP A 323 24.48 -12.17 -10.83
CA ASP A 323 23.96 -11.12 -11.73
C ASP A 323 22.44 -11.10 -11.82
N SER A 324 21.73 -12.01 -11.13
CA SER A 324 20.27 -12.15 -11.18
C SER A 324 19.53 -10.82 -11.04
N HIS A 325 19.86 -10.04 -10.01
CA HIS A 325 19.30 -8.70 -9.78
C HIS A 325 19.45 -7.73 -10.96
N LEU A 326 20.51 -7.86 -11.77
CA LEU A 326 20.73 -7.01 -12.94
C LEU A 326 19.71 -7.30 -14.05
N LYS A 327 19.29 -8.57 -14.20
CA LYS A 327 18.25 -8.97 -15.16
C LYS A 327 16.89 -8.37 -14.79
N ALA A 328 16.53 -8.42 -13.51
CA ALA A 328 15.32 -7.77 -13.01
C ALA A 328 15.36 -6.26 -13.26
N THR A 329 16.49 -5.59 -12.96
CA THR A 329 16.62 -4.15 -13.27
C THR A 329 16.61 -3.84 -14.76
N GLN A 330 17.17 -4.71 -15.59
CA GLN A 330 17.13 -4.51 -17.04
C GLN A 330 15.69 -4.57 -17.57
N ALA A 331 14.87 -5.47 -17.04
CA ALA A 331 13.44 -5.50 -17.35
C ALA A 331 12.72 -4.23 -16.84
N ALA A 332 13.07 -3.76 -15.65
CA ALA A 332 12.48 -2.56 -15.06
C ALA A 332 12.75 -1.28 -15.87
N LEU A 333 13.86 -1.21 -16.63
CA LEU A 333 14.17 -0.06 -17.51
C LEU A 333 13.08 0.20 -18.58
N SER A 334 12.34 -0.83 -18.97
CA SER A 334 11.28 -0.74 -19.98
C SER A 334 9.88 -0.54 -19.37
N VAL A 335 9.76 -0.56 -18.04
CA VAL A 335 8.48 -0.39 -17.36
C VAL A 335 8.18 1.10 -17.20
N PRO A 336 7.06 1.62 -17.74
CA PRO A 336 6.69 3.01 -17.55
C PRO A 336 6.56 3.36 -16.07
N ASN A 337 7.02 4.56 -15.70
CA ASN A 337 6.99 5.10 -14.34
C ASN A 337 7.77 4.29 -13.28
N ALA A 338 8.62 3.34 -13.69
CA ALA A 338 9.49 2.61 -12.76
C ALA A 338 10.71 3.45 -12.34
N SER A 339 10.80 3.76 -11.05
CA SER A 339 12.00 4.31 -10.40
C SER A 339 12.85 3.17 -9.84
N ILE A 340 14.11 3.07 -10.29
CA ILE A 340 15.00 1.95 -9.96
C ILE A 340 16.00 2.36 -8.89
N HIS A 341 16.06 1.59 -7.80
CA HIS A 341 16.98 1.80 -6.68
C HIS A 341 17.89 0.58 -6.50
N LEU A 342 19.13 0.66 -7.00
CA LEU A 342 20.15 -0.37 -6.77
C LEU A 342 21.07 0.01 -5.60
N TYR A 343 21.29 -0.96 -4.70
CA TYR A 343 21.99 -0.70 -3.43
C TYR A 343 23.51 -0.81 -3.50
N SER A 344 24.09 -1.05 -4.68
CA SER A 344 25.54 -1.18 -4.86
C SER A 344 26.22 -2.18 -3.90
N LYS A 345 25.56 -3.33 -3.70
CA LYS A 345 26.00 -4.42 -2.80
C LYS A 345 26.94 -5.43 -3.47
N GLY A 346 27.33 -5.17 -4.72
CA GLY A 346 28.12 -6.07 -5.55
C GLY A 346 27.35 -7.31 -5.97
N ALA A 347 27.99 -8.48 -5.90
CA ALA A 347 27.40 -9.77 -6.25
C ALA A 347 26.15 -10.11 -5.41
N ALA A 348 25.11 -10.61 -6.07
CA ALA A 348 23.92 -11.13 -5.41
C ALA A 348 24.21 -12.42 -4.64
N LYS A 349 23.44 -12.63 -3.57
CA LYS A 349 23.33 -13.89 -2.85
C LYS A 349 21.84 -14.27 -2.77
N PRO A 350 21.47 -15.55 -2.77
CA PRO A 350 20.09 -15.98 -2.61
C PRO A 350 19.39 -15.32 -1.41
N GLY A 351 18.25 -14.69 -1.66
CA GLY A 351 17.45 -14.02 -0.62
C GLY A 351 17.98 -12.65 -0.16
N ARG A 352 19.11 -12.16 -0.69
CA ARG A 352 19.64 -10.85 -0.32
C ARG A 352 18.87 -9.75 -1.04
N LYS A 353 18.41 -8.72 -0.32
CA LYS A 353 17.84 -7.49 -0.91
C LYS A 353 18.93 -6.71 -1.66
N MET A 354 18.85 -6.70 -2.99
CA MET A 354 19.85 -6.08 -3.90
C MET A 354 19.43 -4.69 -4.39
N GLY A 355 18.14 -4.43 -4.40
CA GLY A 355 17.55 -3.14 -4.80
C GLY A 355 16.05 -3.16 -4.56
N HIS A 356 15.36 -2.12 -5.01
CA HIS A 356 13.92 -2.11 -5.20
C HIS A 356 13.54 -1.29 -6.43
N VAL A 357 12.31 -1.44 -6.88
CA VAL A 357 11.69 -0.62 -7.91
C VAL A 357 10.38 -0.09 -7.37
N THR A 358 10.12 1.20 -7.54
CA THR A 358 8.82 1.81 -7.23
C THR A 358 8.15 2.22 -8.54
N VAL A 359 6.93 1.74 -8.79
CA VAL A 359 6.10 2.16 -9.93
C VAL A 359 4.96 3.02 -9.41
N THR A 360 4.82 4.25 -9.93
CA THR A 360 3.70 5.15 -9.61
C THR A 360 2.75 5.28 -10.78
N ALA A 361 1.46 5.51 -10.51
CA ALA A 361 0.46 5.75 -11.55
C ALA A 361 -0.71 6.58 -11.00
N ALA A 362 -1.64 7.01 -11.87
CA ALA A 362 -2.79 7.79 -11.43
C ALA A 362 -3.76 6.95 -10.58
N THR A 363 -3.82 5.65 -10.84
CA THR A 363 -4.63 4.69 -10.10
C THR A 363 -3.80 3.46 -9.69
N MET A 364 -4.20 2.78 -8.62
CA MET A 364 -3.54 1.55 -8.20
C MET A 364 -3.61 0.46 -9.29
N HIS A 365 -4.75 0.33 -9.98
CA HIS A 365 -4.91 -0.65 -11.05
C HIS A 365 -3.97 -0.40 -12.24
N GLU A 366 -3.76 0.88 -12.60
CA GLU A 366 -2.77 1.24 -13.61
C GLU A 366 -1.35 0.86 -13.15
N ALA A 367 -0.98 1.17 -11.91
CA ALA A 367 0.32 0.78 -11.36
C ALA A 367 0.51 -0.75 -11.37
N GLU A 368 -0.53 -1.51 -11.01
CA GLU A 368 -0.52 -2.98 -11.07
C GLU A 368 -0.30 -3.49 -12.49
N THR A 369 -0.98 -2.89 -13.46
CA THR A 369 -0.85 -3.23 -14.88
C THR A 369 0.56 -2.94 -15.40
N LEU A 370 1.13 -1.79 -15.02
CA LEU A 370 2.48 -1.39 -15.42
C LEU A 370 3.56 -2.30 -14.81
N ILE A 371 3.44 -2.65 -13.53
CA ILE A 371 4.47 -3.44 -12.84
C ILE A 371 4.38 -4.94 -13.12
N GLN A 372 3.22 -5.46 -13.56
CA GLN A 372 3.01 -6.91 -13.71
C GLN A 372 4.09 -7.62 -14.54
N PRO A 373 4.53 -7.11 -15.71
CA PRO A 373 5.59 -7.78 -16.48
C PRO A 373 6.91 -7.92 -15.70
N LEU A 374 7.22 -6.97 -14.80
CA LEU A 374 8.40 -7.04 -13.96
C LEU A 374 8.23 -8.05 -12.82
N VAL A 375 7.03 -8.16 -12.24
CA VAL A 375 6.72 -9.19 -11.25
C VAL A 375 6.90 -10.58 -11.87
N ASP A 376 6.40 -10.80 -13.09
CA ASP A 376 6.55 -12.08 -13.81
C ASP A 376 8.03 -12.47 -14.03
N VAL A 377 8.88 -11.48 -14.34
CA VAL A 377 10.33 -11.67 -14.47
C VAL A 377 10.96 -12.08 -13.13
N VAL A 378 10.62 -11.39 -12.05
CA VAL A 378 11.13 -11.70 -10.71
C VAL A 378 10.64 -13.07 -10.23
N ASP A 379 9.40 -13.45 -10.53
CA ASP A 379 8.83 -14.75 -10.19
C ASP A 379 9.52 -15.88 -10.95
N THR A 380 9.82 -15.67 -12.22
CA THR A 380 10.62 -16.61 -13.03
C THR A 380 12.02 -16.78 -12.45
N MET A 381 12.66 -15.69 -12.01
CA MET A 381 13.98 -15.74 -11.37
C MET A 381 13.95 -16.45 -10.02
N ARG A 382 12.88 -16.24 -9.23
CA ARG A 382 12.67 -16.93 -7.96
C ARG A 382 12.55 -18.44 -8.17
N ALA A 383 11.79 -18.88 -9.17
CA ALA A 383 11.61 -20.30 -9.47
C ALA A 383 12.91 -21.04 -9.81
N GLN A 384 13.97 -20.33 -10.19
CA GLN A 384 15.30 -20.91 -10.48
C GLN A 384 16.15 -21.13 -9.22
N ARG A 385 15.70 -20.67 -8.04
CA ARG A 385 16.44 -20.82 -6.79
C ARG A 385 16.34 -22.25 -6.25
N PRO A 386 17.47 -22.90 -5.91
CA PRO A 386 17.46 -24.28 -5.42
C PRO A 386 16.92 -24.41 -3.99
N ASP A 387 16.91 -23.32 -3.22
CA ASP A 387 16.48 -23.29 -1.83
C ASP A 387 14.96 -23.10 -1.66
N ILE A 388 14.23 -22.88 -2.76
CA ILE A 388 12.78 -22.60 -2.74
C ILE A 388 12.03 -23.79 -3.35
N LYS A 389 11.02 -24.28 -2.62
CA LYS A 389 10.14 -25.40 -3.06
C LYS A 389 8.68 -24.99 -3.23
N THR A 390 8.35 -23.73 -2.98
CA THR A 390 6.99 -23.19 -2.99
C THR A 390 6.73 -22.43 -4.28
N ASN A 391 5.50 -22.52 -4.78
CA ASN A 391 5.05 -21.68 -5.90
C ASN A 391 5.10 -20.20 -5.49
N ALA A 392 5.31 -19.32 -6.47
CA ALA A 392 5.18 -17.89 -6.23
C ALA A 392 3.77 -17.57 -5.74
N ALA A 393 3.66 -16.59 -4.85
CA ALA A 393 2.37 -16.06 -4.45
C ALA A 393 1.63 -15.53 -5.70
N PRO A 394 0.34 -15.84 -5.88
CA PRO A 394 -0.42 -15.33 -7.01
C PRO A 394 -0.28 -13.81 -7.07
N SER A 395 0.27 -13.32 -8.16
CA SER A 395 0.40 -11.91 -8.47
C SER A 395 -0.37 -11.64 -9.75
N GLY A 396 -0.98 -10.47 -9.85
CA GLY A 396 -1.85 -10.11 -10.95
C GLY A 396 -2.49 -8.76 -10.69
N PRO A 397 -2.85 -8.00 -11.73
CA PRO A 397 -3.72 -6.85 -11.57
C PRO A 397 -5.00 -7.32 -10.89
N SER A 398 -5.36 -6.65 -9.80
CA SER A 398 -6.65 -6.81 -9.16
C SER A 398 -7.75 -6.56 -10.20
N LYS A 399 -8.85 -7.30 -10.08
CA LYS A 399 -10.04 -6.98 -10.88
C LYS A 399 -10.43 -5.54 -10.57
N LEU A 400 -10.69 -4.74 -11.61
CA LEU A 400 -11.21 -3.39 -11.47
C LEU A 400 -12.45 -3.44 -10.57
N ALA A 401 -12.34 -2.85 -9.37
CA ALA A 401 -13.51 -2.59 -8.56
C ALA A 401 -14.41 -1.63 -9.37
N PRO A 402 -15.71 -1.93 -9.49
CA PRO A 402 -16.59 -1.09 -10.28
C PRO A 402 -16.63 0.33 -9.70
N SER A 403 -16.47 1.33 -10.55
CA SER A 403 -16.58 2.75 -10.18
C SER A 403 -17.96 3.33 -10.52
N VAL A 404 -18.74 2.59 -11.30
CA VAL A 404 -20.12 2.94 -11.70
C VAL A 404 -21.03 1.79 -11.32
N ALA A 405 -22.10 2.08 -10.57
CA ALA A 405 -23.21 1.15 -10.37
C ALA A 405 -24.32 1.45 -11.37
N VAL A 406 -24.92 0.42 -11.95
CA VAL A 406 -26.06 0.51 -12.87
C VAL A 406 -27.19 -0.30 -12.27
N ILE A 407 -28.18 0.39 -11.71
CA ILE A 407 -29.34 -0.24 -11.09
C ILE A 407 -30.57 -0.12 -11.98
N MET A 408 -31.41 -1.16 -11.98
CA MET A 408 -32.65 -1.17 -12.74
C MET A 408 -33.81 -1.78 -11.97
N GLY A 409 -35.01 -1.26 -12.23
CA GLY A 409 -36.25 -1.68 -11.55
C GLY A 409 -36.71 -3.09 -11.92
N SER A 410 -36.42 -3.51 -13.15
CA SER A 410 -36.73 -4.83 -13.69
C SER A 410 -35.69 -5.25 -14.73
N ASP A 411 -35.54 -6.55 -14.94
CA ASP A 411 -34.80 -7.16 -16.04
C ASP A 411 -35.19 -6.63 -17.43
N SER A 412 -36.45 -6.25 -17.64
CA SER A 412 -36.93 -5.65 -18.89
C SER A 412 -36.21 -4.35 -19.27
N ASP A 413 -35.73 -3.59 -18.27
CA ASP A 413 -35.04 -2.31 -18.48
C ASP A 413 -33.60 -2.52 -18.99
N LEU A 414 -33.05 -3.73 -18.86
CA LEU A 414 -31.69 -4.05 -19.31
C LEU A 414 -31.49 -3.76 -20.80
N LYS A 415 -32.50 -4.02 -21.64
CA LYS A 415 -32.43 -3.75 -23.09
C LYS A 415 -32.11 -2.29 -23.39
N THR A 416 -32.67 -1.39 -22.60
CA THR A 416 -32.44 0.06 -22.69
C THR A 416 -31.03 0.42 -22.21
N LEU A 417 -30.50 -0.31 -21.22
CA LEU A 417 -29.19 -0.03 -20.61
C LEU A 417 -27.99 -0.59 -21.39
N VAL A 418 -28.15 -1.67 -22.15
CA VAL A 418 -27.06 -2.37 -22.87
C VAL A 418 -26.16 -1.43 -23.68
N PRO A 419 -26.68 -0.46 -24.47
CA PRO A 419 -25.81 0.45 -25.22
C PRO A 419 -24.89 1.29 -24.32
N GLY A 420 -25.40 1.72 -23.15
CA GLY A 420 -24.61 2.47 -22.17
C GLY A 420 -23.57 1.60 -21.47
N LEU A 421 -23.95 0.38 -21.09
CA LEU A 421 -23.05 -0.61 -20.48
C LEU A 421 -21.87 -0.94 -21.40
N LYS A 422 -22.14 -1.19 -22.69
CA LYS A 422 -21.10 -1.42 -23.70
C LYS A 422 -20.18 -0.22 -23.86
N LEU A 423 -20.73 1.00 -23.87
CA LEU A 423 -19.91 2.21 -23.97
C LEU A 423 -18.97 2.39 -22.77
N LEU A 424 -19.46 2.17 -21.55
CA LEU A 424 -18.64 2.22 -20.34
C LEU A 424 -17.48 1.23 -20.42
N ARG A 425 -17.78 -0.04 -20.72
CA ARG A 425 -16.79 -1.10 -20.75
C ARG A 425 -15.83 -0.99 -21.92
N ASP A 426 -16.36 -0.96 -23.15
CA ASP A 426 -15.59 -1.18 -24.37
C ASP A 426 -14.78 0.07 -24.76
N TYR A 427 -15.27 1.28 -24.49
CA TYR A 427 -14.58 2.54 -24.83
C TYR A 427 -13.88 3.17 -23.62
N PHE A 428 -14.62 3.35 -22.51
CA PHE A 428 -14.05 4.01 -21.34
C PHE A 428 -13.18 3.08 -20.49
N GLY A 429 -13.31 1.76 -20.63
CA GLY A 429 -12.60 0.79 -19.78
C GLY A 429 -13.14 0.77 -18.35
N ILE A 430 -14.39 1.20 -18.16
CA ILE A 430 -15.08 1.21 -16.87
C ILE A 430 -15.94 -0.04 -16.82
N GLU A 431 -15.60 -0.99 -15.96
CA GLU A 431 -16.47 -2.14 -15.69
C GLU A 431 -17.57 -1.72 -14.71
N PRO A 432 -18.85 -1.67 -15.13
CA PRO A 432 -19.93 -1.29 -14.24
C PRO A 432 -20.39 -2.48 -13.41
N GLU A 433 -20.80 -2.20 -12.17
CA GLU A 433 -21.63 -3.14 -11.42
C GLU A 433 -23.07 -3.03 -11.92
N VAL A 434 -23.74 -4.16 -12.16
CA VAL A 434 -25.12 -4.16 -12.66
C VAL A 434 -26.00 -4.93 -11.69
N GLU A 435 -27.09 -4.32 -11.23
CA GLU A 435 -27.96 -4.89 -10.20
C GLU A 435 -29.44 -4.60 -10.48
N ILE A 436 -30.32 -5.54 -10.11
CA ILE A 436 -31.78 -5.34 -10.14
C ILE A 436 -32.24 -5.00 -8.73
N THR A 437 -32.86 -3.83 -8.57
CA THR A 437 -33.45 -3.40 -7.31
C THR A 437 -34.63 -2.48 -7.55
N SER A 438 -35.57 -2.43 -6.61
CA SER A 438 -36.85 -1.74 -6.79
C SER A 438 -37.15 -0.83 -5.61
N ALA A 439 -37.52 0.42 -5.91
CA ALA A 439 -38.05 1.36 -4.92
C ALA A 439 -39.36 0.89 -4.26
N HIS A 440 -40.09 -0.03 -4.88
CA HIS A 440 -41.41 -0.48 -4.41
C HIS A 440 -41.38 -1.91 -3.88
N ARG A 441 -40.62 -2.79 -4.55
CA ARG A 441 -40.60 -4.23 -4.24
C ARG A 441 -39.48 -4.60 -3.27
N THR A 442 -38.37 -3.88 -3.30
CA THR A 442 -37.18 -4.15 -2.47
C THR A 442 -36.59 -2.85 -1.89
N PRO A 443 -37.41 -2.01 -1.22
CA PRO A 443 -36.99 -0.66 -0.80
C PRO A 443 -35.80 -0.68 0.15
N ASP A 444 -35.79 -1.59 1.13
CA ASP A 444 -34.69 -1.69 2.12
C ASP A 444 -33.37 -2.10 1.47
N TYR A 445 -33.42 -3.09 0.56
CA TYR A 445 -32.24 -3.53 -0.19
C TYR A 445 -31.71 -2.40 -1.08
N MET A 446 -32.58 -1.66 -1.76
CA MET A 446 -32.20 -0.51 -2.59
C MET A 446 -31.53 0.59 -1.76
N ALA A 447 -32.11 0.92 -0.61
CA ALA A 447 -31.57 1.90 0.32
C ALA A 447 -30.19 1.49 0.84
N GLU A 448 -30.03 0.23 1.25
CA GLU A 448 -28.75 -0.32 1.70
C GLU A 448 -27.71 -0.33 0.57
N TYR A 449 -28.10 -0.79 -0.62
CA TYR A 449 -27.22 -0.86 -1.79
C TYR A 449 -26.67 0.51 -2.19
N ALA A 450 -27.55 1.51 -2.29
CA ALA A 450 -27.20 2.89 -2.63
C ALA A 450 -26.39 3.57 -1.51
N GLY A 451 -26.78 3.37 -0.25
CA GLY A 451 -26.10 3.94 0.91
C GLY A 451 -24.69 3.39 1.13
N LYS A 452 -24.47 2.10 0.82
CA LYS A 452 -23.14 1.47 0.90
C LYS A 452 -22.30 1.66 -0.36
N ALA A 453 -22.86 2.16 -1.46
CA ALA A 453 -22.15 2.27 -2.75
C ALA A 453 -20.80 2.98 -2.64
N ALA A 454 -20.73 4.12 -1.92
CA ALA A 454 -19.49 4.88 -1.75
C ALA A 454 -18.40 4.06 -1.05
N SER A 455 -18.77 3.30 0.00
CA SER A 455 -17.84 2.42 0.73
C SER A 455 -17.32 1.24 -0.11
N ARG A 456 -18.04 0.89 -1.18
CA ARG A 456 -17.65 -0.15 -2.15
C ARG A 456 -16.81 0.38 -3.30
N GLY A 457 -16.45 1.66 -3.29
CA GLY A 457 -15.64 2.30 -4.33
C GLY A 457 -16.42 2.92 -5.48
N ILE A 458 -17.75 2.77 -5.50
CA ILE A 458 -18.62 3.39 -6.51
C ILE A 458 -18.54 4.91 -6.37
N LYS A 459 -18.45 5.59 -7.51
CA LYS A 459 -18.40 7.05 -7.61
C LYS A 459 -19.65 7.64 -8.25
N VAL A 460 -20.38 6.87 -9.05
CA VAL A 460 -21.60 7.30 -9.74
C VAL A 460 -22.60 6.15 -9.81
N ILE A 461 -23.89 6.44 -9.61
CA ILE A 461 -24.97 5.48 -9.83
C ILE A 461 -25.77 5.89 -11.06
N ILE A 462 -25.96 5.00 -12.02
CA ILE A 462 -26.92 5.12 -13.11
C ILE A 462 -28.15 4.30 -12.71
N ALA A 463 -29.31 4.94 -12.62
CA ALA A 463 -30.55 4.29 -12.24
C ALA A 463 -31.57 4.37 -13.38
N ALA A 464 -31.98 3.23 -13.91
CA ALA A 464 -33.01 3.14 -14.95
C ALA A 464 -34.34 2.67 -14.37
N ALA A 465 -35.42 3.35 -14.73
CA ALA A 465 -36.76 2.90 -14.36
C ALA A 465 -37.82 3.32 -15.37
N GLY A 466 -38.77 2.41 -15.60
CA GLY A 466 -40.02 2.66 -16.31
C GLY A 466 -41.25 2.52 -15.41
N GLY A 467 -42.42 2.94 -15.91
CA GLY A 467 -43.68 2.86 -15.17
C GLY A 467 -43.66 3.74 -13.91
N ALA A 468 -43.75 3.14 -12.73
CA ALA A 468 -43.57 3.88 -11.46
C ALA A 468 -42.08 4.22 -11.22
N ALA A 469 -41.52 5.14 -11.99
CA ALA A 469 -40.09 5.40 -12.12
C ALA A 469 -39.42 6.15 -10.94
N HIS A 470 -39.65 5.70 -9.71
CA HIS A 470 -39.12 6.32 -8.49
C HIS A 470 -37.69 5.89 -8.13
N LEU A 471 -37.18 4.82 -8.76
CA LEU A 471 -35.87 4.24 -8.40
C LEU A 471 -34.73 5.27 -8.39
N PRO A 472 -34.56 6.15 -9.39
CA PRO A 472 -33.45 7.11 -9.38
C PRO A 472 -33.54 8.10 -8.22
N GLY A 473 -34.73 8.64 -7.95
CA GLY A 473 -34.96 9.56 -6.85
C GLY A 473 -34.76 8.92 -5.48
N MET A 474 -35.26 7.70 -5.32
CA MET A 474 -35.10 6.96 -4.07
C MET A 474 -33.65 6.57 -3.82
N ALA A 475 -32.91 6.11 -4.84
CA ALA A 475 -31.48 5.83 -4.71
C ALA A 475 -30.70 7.08 -4.30
N ALA A 476 -31.00 8.23 -4.92
CA ALA A 476 -30.39 9.52 -4.58
C ALA A 476 -30.68 9.97 -3.14
N ALA A 477 -31.82 9.59 -2.57
CA ALA A 477 -32.16 9.94 -1.18
C ALA A 477 -31.27 9.21 -0.15
N HIS A 478 -30.65 8.09 -0.53
CA HIS A 478 -29.86 7.25 0.36
C HIS A 478 -28.35 7.37 0.16
N THR A 479 -27.88 8.19 -0.78
CA THR A 479 -26.45 8.30 -1.10
C THR A 479 -26.02 9.74 -1.34
N ALA A 480 -24.76 10.05 -1.01
CA ALA A 480 -24.12 11.31 -1.38
C ALA A 480 -23.50 11.26 -2.79
N LEU A 481 -23.48 10.09 -3.43
CA LEU A 481 -22.95 9.93 -4.77
C LEU A 481 -23.89 10.56 -5.82
N PRO A 482 -23.34 11.10 -6.92
CA PRO A 482 -24.15 11.50 -8.06
C PRO A 482 -25.00 10.34 -8.59
N VAL A 483 -26.31 10.58 -8.72
CA VAL A 483 -27.25 9.65 -9.34
C VAL A 483 -27.72 10.20 -10.68
N ILE A 484 -27.56 9.39 -11.72
CA ILE A 484 -27.99 9.67 -13.09
C ILE A 484 -29.25 8.87 -13.38
N GLY A 485 -30.36 9.56 -13.62
CA GLY A 485 -31.63 8.92 -13.92
C GLY A 485 -31.81 8.68 -15.41
N VAL A 486 -32.14 7.45 -15.80
CA VAL A 486 -32.49 7.05 -17.17
C VAL A 486 -33.99 6.73 -17.21
N PRO A 487 -34.83 7.65 -17.72
CA PRO A 487 -36.24 7.36 -17.91
C PRO A 487 -36.40 6.25 -18.95
N VAL A 488 -37.03 5.14 -18.58
CA VAL A 488 -37.33 4.05 -19.51
C VAL A 488 -38.76 4.22 -20.00
N LYS A 489 -38.95 4.05 -21.32
CA LYS A 489 -40.25 4.09 -21.97
C LYS A 489 -41.15 2.96 -21.43
N GLY A 490 -42.20 3.35 -20.73
CA GLY A 490 -43.26 2.45 -20.29
C GLY A 490 -44.27 2.14 -21.40
N SER A 491 -45.26 1.31 -21.08
CA SER A 491 -46.38 0.99 -21.98
C SER A 491 -47.36 2.16 -22.16
N SER A 492 -47.35 3.12 -21.23
CA SER A 492 -48.19 4.31 -21.23
C SER A 492 -47.34 5.57 -21.34
N LEU A 493 -47.88 6.63 -21.94
CA LEU A 493 -47.29 7.97 -22.00
C LEU A 493 -45.86 8.06 -22.60
N ASP A 494 -45.42 7.02 -23.31
CA ASP A 494 -44.12 6.95 -24.01
C ASP A 494 -42.90 7.31 -23.14
N GLY A 495 -42.98 7.13 -21.82
CA GLY A 495 -41.90 7.46 -20.87
C GLY A 495 -41.88 8.91 -20.38
N VAL A 496 -42.85 9.74 -20.74
CA VAL A 496 -43.00 11.11 -20.21
C VAL A 496 -43.32 11.09 -18.71
N ASP A 497 -44.11 10.11 -18.28
CA ASP A 497 -44.35 9.78 -16.88
C ASP A 497 -43.03 9.45 -16.15
N SER A 498 -42.22 8.58 -16.73
CA SER A 498 -40.89 8.24 -16.19
C SER A 498 -40.00 9.49 -16.09
N LEU A 499 -40.00 10.32 -17.13
CA LEU A 499 -39.19 11.54 -17.18
C LEU A 499 -39.60 12.52 -16.06
N TYR A 500 -40.90 12.78 -15.92
CA TYR A 500 -41.39 13.68 -14.87
C TYR A 500 -41.14 13.13 -13.47
N SER A 501 -41.29 11.82 -13.26
CA SER A 501 -40.95 11.17 -12.00
C SER A 501 -39.49 11.38 -11.60
N ILE A 502 -38.57 11.38 -12.57
CA ILE A 502 -37.13 11.44 -12.32
C ILE A 502 -36.62 12.88 -12.20
N VAL A 503 -37.17 13.81 -12.99
CA VAL A 503 -36.69 15.21 -13.03
C VAL A 503 -37.30 16.08 -11.91
N GLN A 504 -38.49 15.73 -11.40
CA GLN A 504 -39.20 16.51 -10.38
C GLN A 504 -38.81 16.10 -8.96
N MET A 505 -37.55 16.34 -8.58
CA MET A 505 -37.04 15.98 -7.26
C MET A 505 -37.13 17.09 -6.21
N PRO A 506 -37.42 16.77 -4.94
CA PRO A 506 -37.40 17.75 -3.87
C PRO A 506 -35.98 18.27 -3.61
N ARG A 507 -35.89 19.43 -2.96
CA ARG A 507 -34.60 20.00 -2.53
C ARG A 507 -33.84 19.00 -1.66
N GLY A 508 -32.55 18.82 -1.93
CA GLY A 508 -31.67 17.91 -1.20
C GLY A 508 -31.49 16.52 -1.82
N VAL A 509 -32.28 16.15 -2.85
CA VAL A 509 -32.19 14.85 -3.53
C VAL A 509 -32.06 15.04 -5.05
N PRO A 510 -30.99 15.70 -5.55
CA PRO A 510 -30.85 15.97 -6.97
C PRO A 510 -30.60 14.67 -7.76
N VAL A 511 -31.25 14.55 -8.93
CA VAL A 511 -30.97 13.50 -9.91
C VAL A 511 -30.59 14.16 -11.23
N ALA A 512 -29.49 13.73 -11.83
CA ALA A 512 -29.10 14.17 -13.16
C ALA A 512 -29.86 13.34 -14.22
N THR A 513 -30.91 13.90 -14.81
CA THR A 513 -31.78 13.17 -15.73
C THR A 513 -31.30 13.27 -17.18
N VAL A 514 -31.18 12.13 -17.87
CA VAL A 514 -30.93 12.09 -19.32
C VAL A 514 -32.24 11.90 -20.10
N GLY A 515 -32.17 11.97 -21.43
CA GLY A 515 -33.34 11.72 -22.29
C GLY A 515 -33.93 10.32 -22.12
N ILE A 516 -35.20 10.15 -22.48
CA ILE A 516 -35.91 8.87 -22.44
C ILE A 516 -35.13 7.83 -23.26
N ASN A 517 -34.94 6.64 -22.68
CA ASN A 517 -34.16 5.51 -23.19
C ASN A 517 -32.67 5.79 -23.47
N ASN A 518 -32.12 6.92 -23.02
CA ASN A 518 -30.79 7.36 -23.45
C ASN A 518 -29.68 6.89 -22.50
N SER A 519 -29.45 5.58 -22.43
CA SER A 519 -28.37 5.00 -21.62
C SER A 519 -26.97 5.43 -22.07
N ILE A 520 -26.79 5.79 -23.34
CA ILE A 520 -25.52 6.28 -23.89
C ILE A 520 -25.13 7.60 -23.22
N ASN A 521 -26.06 8.56 -23.15
CA ASN A 521 -25.80 9.82 -22.45
C ASN A 521 -25.62 9.63 -20.95
N ALA A 522 -26.27 8.63 -20.35
CA ALA A 522 -26.04 8.30 -18.95
C ALA A 522 -24.60 7.81 -18.72
N ALA A 523 -24.11 6.92 -19.59
CA ALA A 523 -22.72 6.45 -19.57
C ALA A 523 -21.72 7.59 -19.81
N LEU A 524 -21.97 8.47 -20.79
CA LEU A 524 -21.12 9.64 -21.06
C LEU A 524 -21.10 10.62 -19.89
N LEU A 525 -22.25 10.84 -19.23
CA LEU A 525 -22.34 11.70 -18.06
C LEU A 525 -21.61 11.09 -16.87
N ALA A 526 -21.72 9.77 -16.65
CA ALA A 526 -20.93 9.08 -15.64
C ALA A 526 -19.43 9.21 -15.93
N ALA A 527 -19.00 8.99 -17.17
CA ALA A 527 -17.61 9.18 -17.59
C ALA A 527 -17.13 10.62 -17.41
N ARG A 528 -17.98 11.63 -17.63
CA ARG A 528 -17.65 13.04 -17.33
C ARG A 528 -17.46 13.31 -15.84
N VAL A 529 -18.32 12.74 -15.00
CA VAL A 529 -18.16 12.85 -13.54
C VAL A 529 -16.84 12.24 -13.12
N LEU A 530 -16.51 11.03 -13.60
CA LEU A 530 -15.22 10.40 -13.33
C LEU A 530 -14.04 11.22 -13.89
N GLY A 531 -14.18 11.71 -15.12
CA GLY A 531 -13.17 12.53 -15.80
C GLY A 531 -12.89 13.87 -15.14
N SER A 532 -13.73 14.34 -14.21
CA SER A 532 -13.44 15.55 -13.42
C SER A 532 -12.29 15.37 -12.42
N PHE A 533 -11.92 14.12 -12.13
CA PHE A 533 -10.82 13.76 -11.24
C PHE A 533 -9.88 12.69 -11.82
N ASP A 534 -10.24 12.06 -12.94
CA ASP A 534 -9.39 11.13 -13.69
C ASP A 534 -9.04 11.74 -15.07
N PRO A 535 -7.80 12.27 -15.25
CA PRO A 535 -7.36 12.86 -16.51
C PRO A 535 -7.36 11.89 -17.70
N ALA A 536 -7.22 10.57 -17.46
CA ALA A 536 -7.24 9.59 -18.54
C ALA A 536 -8.67 9.41 -19.08
N ILE A 537 -9.66 9.33 -18.19
CA ILE A 537 -11.07 9.31 -18.59
C ILE A 537 -11.47 10.64 -19.23
N GLN A 538 -11.00 11.78 -18.69
CA GLN A 538 -11.24 13.10 -19.26
C GLN A 538 -10.86 13.16 -20.75
N ARG A 539 -9.62 12.74 -21.07
CA ARG A 539 -9.13 12.70 -22.46
C ARG A 539 -10.00 11.81 -23.34
N LYS A 540 -10.40 10.63 -22.86
CA LYS A 540 -11.32 9.75 -23.61
C LYS A 540 -12.66 10.43 -23.89
N VAL A 541 -13.22 11.16 -22.92
CA VAL A 541 -14.46 11.92 -23.11
C VAL A 541 -14.28 13.02 -24.15
N GLU A 542 -13.16 13.74 -24.11
CA GLU A 542 -12.82 14.78 -25.09
C GLU A 542 -12.67 14.19 -26.50
N THR A 543 -11.91 13.10 -26.64
CA THR A 543 -11.76 12.37 -27.91
C THR A 543 -13.10 11.86 -28.44
N TYR A 544 -13.97 11.31 -27.58
CA TYR A 544 -15.31 10.88 -27.99
C TYR A 544 -16.14 12.04 -28.53
N ALA A 545 -16.10 13.20 -27.86
CA ALA A 545 -16.82 14.39 -28.28
C ALA A 545 -16.29 14.97 -29.60
N GLU A 546 -14.98 14.94 -29.82
CA GLU A 546 -14.35 15.32 -31.09
C GLU A 546 -14.76 14.39 -32.24
N ALA A 547 -14.70 13.08 -32.02
CA ALA A 547 -15.14 12.09 -33.01
C ALA A 547 -16.61 12.28 -33.42
N ALA A 548 -17.51 12.50 -32.45
CA ALA A 548 -18.93 12.76 -32.71
C ALA A 548 -19.17 14.07 -33.47
N ARG A 549 -18.34 15.10 -33.24
CA ARG A 549 -18.38 16.37 -34.00
C ARG A 549 -17.92 16.15 -35.45
N ALA A 550 -16.81 15.45 -35.64
CA ALA A 550 -16.28 15.13 -36.97
C ALA A 550 -17.29 14.29 -37.77
N GLU A 551 -17.89 13.26 -37.16
CA GLU A 551 -18.92 12.43 -37.82
C GLU A 551 -20.13 13.26 -38.28
N ASN A 552 -20.62 14.18 -37.44
CA ASN A 552 -21.77 15.01 -37.79
C ASN A 552 -21.45 16.06 -38.86
N MET A 553 -20.34 16.80 -38.72
CA MET A 553 -20.02 17.91 -39.62
C MET A 553 -19.38 17.45 -40.93
N GLU A 554 -18.43 16.53 -40.86
CA GLU A 554 -17.55 16.18 -41.98
C GLU A 554 -18.09 15.01 -42.79
N LEU A 555 -18.76 14.04 -42.15
CA LEU A 555 -19.34 12.88 -42.83
C LEU A 555 -20.82 13.11 -43.15
N LYS A 556 -21.68 13.27 -42.14
CA LYS A 556 -23.14 13.40 -42.36
C LYS A 556 -23.49 14.71 -43.04
N GLY A 557 -22.93 15.83 -42.56
CA GLY A 557 -23.16 17.16 -43.11
C GLY A 557 -22.68 17.30 -44.56
N THR A 558 -21.49 16.79 -44.88
CA THR A 558 -20.96 16.79 -46.26
C THR A 558 -21.79 15.87 -47.16
N LYS A 559 -22.06 14.65 -46.73
CA LYS A 559 -22.88 13.70 -47.50
C LYS A 559 -24.30 14.23 -47.76
N LEU A 560 -24.92 14.91 -46.80
CA LEU A 560 -26.21 15.58 -46.96
C LEU A 560 -26.14 16.75 -47.96
N ARG A 561 -25.07 17.57 -47.91
CA ARG A 561 -24.85 18.67 -48.86
C ARG A 561 -24.61 18.17 -50.30
N GLU A 562 -23.88 17.07 -50.45
CA GLU A 562 -23.54 16.49 -51.76
C GLU A 562 -24.71 15.72 -52.38
N LEU A 563 -25.44 14.91 -51.61
CA LEU A 563 -26.56 14.11 -52.10
C LEU A 563 -27.87 14.90 -52.23
N GLY A 564 -28.00 15.98 -51.46
CA GLY A 564 -29.27 16.64 -51.21
C GLY A 564 -30.15 15.86 -50.22
N TRP A 565 -31.05 16.57 -49.52
CA TRP A 565 -31.79 16.01 -48.38
C TRP A 565 -32.71 14.83 -48.74
N GLN A 566 -33.28 14.81 -49.95
CA GLN A 566 -34.16 13.72 -50.40
C GLN A 566 -33.41 12.39 -50.54
N LYS A 567 -32.33 12.36 -51.33
CA LYS A 567 -31.53 11.14 -51.53
C LYS A 567 -30.83 10.67 -50.26
N TYR A 568 -30.51 11.60 -49.36
CA TYR A 568 -29.94 11.26 -48.06
C TYR A 568 -30.98 10.58 -47.15
N PHE A 569 -32.21 11.08 -47.12
CA PHE A 569 -33.31 10.49 -46.37
C PHE A 569 -33.63 9.06 -46.84
N ASP A 570 -33.61 8.83 -48.16
CA ASP A 570 -33.84 7.49 -48.73
C ASP A 570 -32.73 6.48 -48.38
N GLN A 571 -31.59 6.94 -47.84
CA GLN A 571 -30.46 6.11 -47.39
C GLN A 571 -30.38 5.93 -45.86
N MET A 572 -31.21 6.64 -45.08
CA MET A 572 -31.31 6.48 -43.62
C MET A 572 -32.22 5.30 -43.27
#